data_AF-A0A2V2RU45-F1
#
_entry.id   AF-A0A2V2RU45-F1
#
_cell.length_a   1.000
_cell.length_b   1.000
_cell.length_c   1.000
_cell.angle_alpha   90.00
_cell.angle_beta   90.00
_cell.angle_gamma   90.00
#
_symmetry.space_group_name_H-M   'P 1'
#
loop_
_entity.id
_entity.type
_entity.pdbx_description
1 polymer ?
#
loop_
_entity_poly.entity_id
_entity_poly.type
_entity_poly.pdbx_seq_one_letter_code
_entity_poly.pdbx_strand_id
1 'polypeptide(L)'
;PIFFSEGNAVSYDYDGNFVYNITHGNVRPYVTVGIGGVSTDAEQNSKTNFAFNYGGGAKFLFKNIGVRFEVNDHLTPNHWLTGKTEHDLQIQYGFLFGL
;
A
#
# COMPACT_ATOMS: atom_id res chain seq x y z
N PRO A 1 -11.38 -7.53 -30.70
CA PRO A 1 -11.79 -6.39 -29.84
C PRO A 1 -12.39 -6.90 -28.53
N ILE A 2 -11.62 -6.84 -27.44
CA ILE A 2 -12.13 -7.12 -26.10
C ILE A 2 -12.78 -5.83 -25.63
N PHE A 3 -14.10 -5.84 -25.46
CA PHE A 3 -14.86 -4.73 -24.91
C PHE A 3 -14.55 -4.61 -23.42
N PHE A 4 -13.88 -3.54 -23.01
CA PHE A 4 -13.91 -3.11 -21.62
C PHE A 4 -15.29 -2.46 -21.41
N SER A 5 -16.20 -3.17 -20.75
CA SER A 5 -17.39 -2.54 -20.18
C SER A 5 -16.89 -1.58 -19.09
N GLU A 6 -17.10 -0.27 -19.25
CA GLU A 6 -16.86 0.73 -18.21
C GLU A 6 -17.84 0.49 -17.05
N GLY A 7 -17.53 -0.49 -16.20
CA GLY A 7 -18.14 -0.65 -14.89
C GLY A 7 -17.30 0.13 -13.88
N ASN A 8 -17.91 1.06 -13.15
CA ASN A 8 -17.28 1.66 -11.98
C ASN A 8 -17.18 0.59 -10.89
N ALA A 9 -15.98 0.04 -10.70
CA ALA A 9 -15.68 -0.87 -9.59
C ALA A 9 -14.99 -0.08 -8.47
N VAL A 10 -15.50 -0.20 -7.25
CA VAL A 10 -14.84 0.35 -6.07
C VAL A 10 -13.98 -0.75 -5.47
N SER A 11 -12.71 -0.43 -5.24
CA SER A 11 -11.78 -1.30 -4.52
C SER A 11 -11.49 -0.70 -3.14
N TYR A 12 -11.42 -1.59 -2.15
CA TYR A 12 -11.03 -1.26 -0.79
C TYR A 12 -9.74 -2.00 -0.46
N ASP A 13 -8.70 -1.22 -0.16
CA ASP A 13 -7.39 -1.73 0.21
C ASP A 13 -7.24 -1.68 1.73
N TYR A 14 -6.76 -2.77 2.31
CA TYR A 14 -6.41 -2.84 3.73
C TYR A 14 -5.09 -3.58 3.92
N ASP A 15 -4.18 -2.98 4.66
CA ASP A 15 -2.84 -3.51 4.86
C ASP A 15 -2.40 -3.48 6.34
N GLY A 16 -1.54 -4.45 6.66
CA GLY A 16 -0.78 -4.50 7.90
C GLY A 16 0.70 -4.56 7.57
N ASN A 17 1.46 -3.60 8.08
CA ASN A 17 2.86 -3.41 7.74
C ASN A 17 3.76 -3.42 8.98
N PHE A 18 4.87 -4.17 8.90
CA PHE A 18 5.98 -4.08 9.84
C PHE A 18 7.01 -3.07 9.35
N VAL A 19 7.28 -2.05 10.16
CA VAL A 19 8.19 -0.96 9.81
C VAL A 19 9.46 -1.02 10.66
N TYR A 20 10.61 -1.14 10.00
CA TYR A 20 11.92 -1.10 10.64
C TYR A 20 12.61 0.24 10.37
N ASN A 21 12.80 1.06 11.40
CA ASN A 21 13.55 2.32 11.30
C ASN A 21 15.05 2.02 11.43
N ILE A 22 15.84 2.42 10.42
CA ILE A 22 17.28 2.14 10.34
C ILE A 22 18.06 3.01 11.33
N THR A 23 17.59 4.25 11.58
CA THR A 23 18.23 5.21 12.48
C THR A 23 17.22 5.79 13.48
N HIS A 24 17.74 6.40 14.56
CA HIS A 24 16.93 6.97 15.65
C HIS A 24 16.96 8.51 15.70
N GLY A 25 17.52 9.18 14.69
CA GLY A 25 17.64 10.65 14.63
C GLY A 25 16.37 11.38 14.16
N ASN A 26 16.51 12.65 13.81
CA ASN A 26 15.41 13.45 13.24
C ASN A 26 15.08 13.04 11.80
N VAL A 27 16.03 12.47 11.07
CA VAL A 27 15.79 11.80 9.80
C VAL A 27 15.90 10.30 10.03
N ARG A 28 14.79 9.59 9.84
CA ARG A 28 14.69 8.14 10.04
C ARG A 28 14.30 7.46 8.74
N PRO A 29 15.29 7.02 7.93
CA PRO A 29 15.04 6.07 6.87
C PRO A 29 14.46 4.78 7.46
N TYR A 30 13.51 4.18 6.77
CA TYR A 30 12.91 2.92 7.18
C TYR A 30 12.59 2.05 5.97
N VAL A 31 12.49 0.75 6.24
CA VAL A 31 11.93 -0.24 5.31
C VAL A 31 10.64 -0.79 5.90
N THR A 32 9.75 -1.21 5.02
CA THR A 32 8.47 -1.83 5.40
C THR A 32 8.23 -3.10 4.61
N VAL A 33 7.66 -4.09 5.28
CA VAL A 33 7.12 -5.30 4.66
C VAL A 33 5.79 -5.62 5.32
N GLY A 34 4.84 -6.12 4.54
CA GLY A 34 3.49 -6.30 5.02
C GLY A 34 2.68 -7.26 4.17
N ILE A 35 1.46 -7.46 4.64
CA ILE A 35 0.44 -8.23 3.96
C ILE A 35 -0.84 -7.40 3.95
N GLY A 36 -1.68 -7.60 2.95
CA GLY A 36 -2.93 -6.88 2.81
C GLY A 36 -3.96 -7.67 2.04
N GLY A 37 -5.10 -7.03 1.82
CA GLY A 37 -6.14 -7.53 0.94
C GLY A 37 -6.76 -6.39 0.15
N VAL A 38 -7.12 -6.72 -1.09
CA VAL A 38 -7.90 -5.83 -1.97
C VAL A 38 -9.26 -6.48 -2.14
N SER A 39 -10.30 -5.81 -1.66
CA SER A 39 -11.69 -6.23 -1.86
C SER A 39 -12.32 -5.37 -2.95
N THR A 40 -12.70 -6.00 -4.06
CA THR A 40 -13.42 -5.31 -5.15
C THR A 40 -14.90 -5.64 -5.08
N ASP A 41 -15.74 -4.61 -5.09
CA ASP A 41 -17.20 -4.78 -5.22
C ASP A 41 -17.60 -4.53 -6.67
N ALA A 42 -17.98 -5.60 -7.38
CA ALA A 42 -18.45 -5.55 -8.75
C ALA A 42 -19.76 -6.36 -8.85
N GLU A 43 -20.89 -5.63 -8.79
CA GLU A 43 -22.30 -5.91 -9.08
C GLU A 43 -22.94 -7.30 -8.84
N GLN A 44 -22.20 -8.33 -8.40
CA GLN A 44 -22.73 -9.61 -7.93
C GLN A 44 -21.70 -10.56 -7.29
N ASN A 45 -20.41 -10.21 -7.22
CA ASN A 45 -19.40 -11.03 -6.56
C ASN A 45 -18.32 -10.16 -5.86
N SER A 46 -18.35 -10.12 -4.53
CA SER A 46 -17.24 -9.57 -3.74
C SER A 46 -16.17 -10.64 -3.59
N LYS A 47 -14.93 -10.31 -3.96
CA LYS A 47 -13.77 -11.17 -3.75
C LYS A 47 -12.60 -10.38 -3.20
N THR A 48 -11.94 -11.00 -2.24
CA THR A 48 -10.70 -10.53 -1.64
C THR A 48 -9.52 -11.19 -2.34
N ASN A 49 -8.61 -10.40 -2.88
CA ASN A 49 -7.28 -10.86 -3.28
C ASN A 49 -6.28 -10.58 -2.16
N PHE A 50 -5.37 -11.53 -1.91
CA PHE A 50 -4.28 -11.33 -0.95
C PHE A 50 -3.15 -10.52 -1.60
N ALA A 51 -2.62 -9.54 -0.88
CA ALA A 51 -1.51 -8.71 -1.30
C ALA A 51 -0.30 -8.86 -0.36
N PHE A 52 0.89 -8.80 -0.93
CA PHE A 52 2.16 -8.63 -0.23
C PHE A 52 2.67 -7.22 -0.48
N ASN A 53 3.12 -6.55 0.56
CA ASN A 53 3.52 -5.15 0.48
C ASN A 53 4.98 -5.05 0.86
N TYR A 54 5.77 -4.30 0.11
CA TYR A 54 7.14 -4.00 0.49
C TYR A 54 7.55 -2.63 -0.01
N GLY A 55 8.41 -1.97 0.75
CA GLY A 55 8.80 -0.62 0.41
C GLY A 55 9.73 0.01 1.43
N GLY A 56 9.80 1.33 1.36
CA GLY A 56 10.60 2.10 2.28
C GLY A 56 10.39 3.59 2.10
N GLY A 57 11.01 4.34 3.00
CA GLY A 57 10.85 5.78 2.99
C GLY A 57 11.68 6.46 4.06
N ALA A 58 11.33 7.70 4.33
CA ALA A 58 11.99 8.51 5.34
C ALA A 58 10.98 9.29 6.16
N LYS A 59 11.24 9.38 7.47
CA LYS A 59 10.52 10.27 8.39
C LYS A 59 11.43 11.44 8.76
N PHE A 60 10.88 12.64 8.71
CA PHE A 60 11.52 13.89 9.13
C PHE A 60 10.77 14.40 10.36
N LEU A 61 11.41 14.37 11.52
CA LEU A 61 10.79 14.61 12.82
C LEU A 61 11.22 15.97 13.38
N PHE A 62 10.24 16.71 13.90
CA PHE A 62 10.38 18.05 14.46
C PHE A 62 9.62 18.12 15.80
N LYS A 63 10.30 17.73 16.88
CA LYS A 63 9.70 17.63 18.23
C LYS A 63 8.40 16.81 18.17
N ASN A 64 7.24 17.47 18.21
CA ASN A 64 5.92 16.84 18.33
C ASN A 64 5.24 16.57 16.97
N ILE A 65 5.82 17.04 15.86
CA ILE A 65 5.28 16.85 14.51
C ILE A 65 6.34 16.22 13.60
N GLY A 66 5.90 15.58 12.53
CA GLY A 66 6.81 15.05 11.52
C GLY A 66 6.15 14.88 10.17
N VAL A 67 6.98 14.64 9.17
CA VAL A 67 6.55 14.32 7.80
C VAL A 67 7.12 12.97 7.43
N ARG A 68 6.31 12.13 6.78
CA ARG A 68 6.71 10.84 6.22
C ARG A 68 6.58 10.91 4.71
N PHE A 69 7.56 10.35 4.02
CA PHE A 69 7.45 9.95 2.62
C PHE A 69 7.64 8.44 2.54
N GLU A 70 6.90 7.78 1.66
CA GLU A 70 6.94 6.35 1.41
C GLU A 70 6.83 6.06 -0.09
N VAL A 71 7.61 5.08 -0.54
CA VAL A 71 7.35 4.35 -1.79
C VAL A 71 7.07 2.90 -1.40
N ASN A 72 5.93 2.37 -1.82
CA ASN A 72 5.46 1.03 -1.49
C ASN A 72 4.93 0.34 -2.74
N ASP A 73 5.29 -0.93 -2.93
CA ASP A 73 4.75 -1.77 -3.98
C ASP A 73 3.81 -2.81 -3.37
N HIS A 74 2.55 -2.78 -3.82
CA HIS A 74 1.54 -3.78 -3.46
C HIS A 74 1.53 -4.85 -4.54
N LEU A 75 2.10 -6.00 -4.19
CA LEU A 75 2.16 -7.17 -5.03
C LEU A 75 0.93 -8.03 -4.77
N THR A 76 0.03 -8.14 -5.76
CA THR A 76 -1.08 -9.10 -5.69
C THR A 76 -0.76 -10.32 -6.55
N PRO A 77 -0.21 -11.40 -5.96
CA PRO A 77 0.04 -12.62 -6.71
C PRO A 77 -1.29 -13.27 -7.10
N ASN A 78 -1.41 -13.66 -8.37
CA ASN A 78 -2.59 -14.34 -8.91
C ASN A 78 -3.89 -13.54 -8.73
N HIS A 79 -3.90 -12.30 -9.22
CA HIS A 79 -5.07 -11.43 -9.16
C HIS A 79 -6.27 -12.10 -9.85
N TRP A 80 -7.38 -12.28 -9.13
CA TRP A 80 -8.52 -13.11 -9.57
C TRP A 80 -9.09 -12.73 -10.96
N LEU A 81 -9.04 -11.44 -11.32
CA LEU A 81 -9.52 -10.96 -12.63
C LEU A 81 -8.55 -11.22 -13.79
N THR A 82 -7.25 -11.33 -13.53
CA THR A 82 -6.22 -11.36 -14.60
C THR A 82 -5.40 -12.64 -14.62
N GLY A 83 -5.37 -13.42 -13.53
CA GLY A 83 -4.54 -14.61 -13.35
C GLY A 83 -3.04 -14.32 -13.35
N LYS A 84 -2.65 -13.04 -13.20
CA LYS A 84 -1.26 -12.58 -13.24
C LYS A 84 -0.88 -11.91 -11.93
N THR A 85 0.42 -11.81 -11.70
CA THR A 85 0.97 -10.95 -10.65
C THR A 85 0.77 -9.49 -11.05
N GLU A 86 0.12 -8.74 -10.18
CA GLU A 86 -0.08 -7.30 -10.33
C GLU A 86 0.81 -6.54 -9.36
N HIS A 87 1.36 -5.42 -9.83
CA HIS A 87 2.15 -4.49 -9.05
C HIS A 87 1.42 -3.15 -9.04
N ASP A 88 1.18 -2.63 -7.84
CA ASP A 88 0.66 -1.27 -7.65
C ASP A 88 1.69 -0.45 -6.85
N LEU A 89 2.46 0.36 -7.59
CA LEU A 89 3.47 1.23 -7.02
C LEU A 89 2.83 2.52 -6.52
N GLN A 90 2.86 2.70 -5.21
CA GLN A 90 2.30 3.85 -4.53
C GLN A 90 3.39 4.75 -3.98
N ILE A 91 3.19 6.06 -4.14
CA ILE A 91 3.99 7.09 -3.48
C ILE A 91 3.08 7.82 -2.50
N GLN A 92 3.40 7.74 -1.22
CA GLN A 92 2.60 8.32 -0.16
C GLN A 92 3.42 9.36 0.61
N TYR A 93 2.71 10.38 1.09
CA TYR A 93 3.26 11.34 2.04
C TYR A 93 2.22 11.65 3.11
N GLY A 94 2.68 12.02 4.30
CA GLY A 94 1.77 12.32 5.40
C GLY A 94 2.42 13.01 6.57
N PHE A 95 1.57 13.49 7.47
CA PHE A 95 1.99 14.12 8.72
C PHE A 95 1.90 13.14 9.88
N LEU A 96 2.84 13.28 10.81
CA LEU A 96 2.92 12.51 12.03
C LEU A 96 2.69 13.47 13.20
N PHE A 97 1.88 13.06 14.18
CA PHE A 97 1.56 13.84 15.37
C PHE A 97 1.77 13.00 16.63
N GLY A 98 2.25 13.61 17.72
CA GLY A 98 2.43 12.92 19.00
C GLY A 98 3.66 12.01 19.06
N LEU A 99 4.72 12.42 18.37
CA LEU A 99 5.99 11.69 18.22
C LEU A 99 6.86 11.66 19.48
#